data_AF-A0A3B8YVP3-F1
#
_entry.id   AF-A0A3B8YVP3-F1
#
_cell.length_a   1.000
_cell.length_b   1.000
_cell.length_c   1.000
_cell.angle_alpha   90.00
_cell.angle_beta   90.00
_cell.angle_gamma   90.00
#
_symmetry.space_group_name_H-M   'P 1'
#
loop_
_entity.id
_entity.type
_entity.pdbx_description
1 polymer ?
#
loop_
_entity_poly.entity_id
_entity_poly.type
_entity_poly.pdbx_seq_one_letter_code
_entity_poly.pdbx_strand_id
1 'polypeptide(L)'
;MGGLNEDYLVYGDNSRKIRTQMDSILNVPLFPCVSVGWDDTPRFPAKGMKDVVHYHNTPESFAALLYQAKKYADSHPEQTKLITINAWNEWVEGSYLLPDMQNGFGYLKAVKEVMSGEYEP
;
A
#
# COMPACT_ATOMS: atom_id res chain seq x y z
N MET A 1 -5.07 1.32 -5.44
CA MET A 1 -3.82 2.00 -5.83
C MET A 1 -4.11 3.48 -5.99
N GLY A 2 -3.17 4.36 -5.62
CA GLY A 2 -3.38 5.81 -5.51
C GLY A 2 -3.10 6.64 -6.76
N GLY A 3 -3.08 6.01 -7.93
CA GLY A 3 -2.61 6.64 -9.17
C GLY A 3 -1.09 6.68 -9.27
N LEU A 4 -0.55 7.45 -10.21
CA LEU A 4 0.89 7.59 -10.43
C LEU A 4 1.40 8.85 -9.73
N ASN A 5 2.28 8.69 -8.74
CA ASN A 5 3.01 9.78 -8.10
C ASN A 5 4.39 9.29 -7.66
N GLU A 6 5.40 10.15 -7.71
CA GLU A 6 6.77 9.76 -7.35
C GLU A 6 6.93 9.55 -5.84
N ASP A 7 6.08 10.17 -5.01
CA ASP A 7 6.09 10.09 -3.55
C ASP A 7 5.05 9.09 -3.00
N TYR A 8 5.55 8.11 -2.27
CA TYR A 8 4.75 7.06 -1.64
C TYR A 8 3.69 7.60 -0.67
N LEU A 9 3.99 8.69 0.05
CA LEU A 9 3.03 9.30 0.99
C LEU A 9 1.85 9.92 0.24
N VAL A 10 2.13 10.61 -0.88
CA VAL A 10 1.10 11.18 -1.74
C VAL A 10 0.30 10.08 -2.45
N TYR A 11 0.99 9.07 -2.96
CA TYR A 11 0.39 7.86 -3.52
C TYR A 11 -0.56 7.19 -2.52
N GLY A 12 -0.11 6.97 -1.29
CA GLY A 12 -0.91 6.41 -0.21
C GLY A 12 -2.13 7.27 0.11
N ASP A 13 -1.95 8.58 0.25
CA ASP A 13 -3.04 9.52 0.54
C ASP A 13 -4.11 9.54 -0.56
N ASN A 14 -3.69 9.54 -1.83
CA ASN A 14 -4.61 9.43 -2.97
C ASN A 14 -5.41 8.14 -2.93
N SER A 15 -4.79 7.01 -2.57
CA SER A 15 -5.49 5.73 -2.43
C SER A 15 -6.59 5.78 -1.36
N ARG A 16 -6.35 6.52 -0.25
CA ARG A 16 -7.35 6.73 0.80
C ARG A 16 -8.48 7.61 0.31
N LYS A 17 -8.16 8.74 -0.35
CA LYS A 17 -9.16 9.66 -0.91
C LYS A 17 -10.09 8.97 -1.91
N ILE A 18 -9.53 8.19 -2.83
CA ILE A 18 -10.30 7.39 -3.79
C ILE A 18 -11.23 6.42 -3.05
N ARG A 19 -10.71 5.70 -2.05
CA ARG A 19 -11.53 4.77 -1.25
C ARG A 19 -12.67 5.49 -0.53
N THR A 20 -12.40 6.60 0.15
CA THR A 20 -13.44 7.41 0.83
C THR A 20 -14.50 7.91 -0.15
N GLN A 21 -14.09 8.36 -1.33
CA GLN A 21 -15.04 8.77 -2.36
C GLN A 21 -15.91 7.59 -2.81
N MET A 22 -15.31 6.43 -3.12
CA MET A 22 -16.04 5.23 -3.52
C MET A 22 -17.01 4.76 -2.43
N ASP A 23 -16.59 4.78 -1.18
CA ASP A 23 -17.39 4.41 0.00
C ASP A 23 -18.62 5.31 0.15
N SER A 24 -18.51 6.60 -0.23
CA SER A 24 -19.62 7.55 -0.16
C SER A 24 -20.67 7.39 -1.27
N ILE A 25 -20.33 6.75 -2.40
CA ILE A 25 -21.19 6.69 -3.58
C ILE A 25 -21.68 5.28 -3.93
N LEU A 26 -20.98 4.24 -3.46
CA LEU A 26 -21.31 2.85 -3.76
C LEU A 26 -22.10 2.23 -2.61
N ASN A 27 -23.05 1.37 -2.95
CA ASN A 27 -23.83 0.61 -1.97
C ASN A 27 -23.35 -0.86 -1.87
N VAL A 28 -22.06 -1.09 -2.10
CA VAL A 28 -21.42 -2.41 -1.99
C VAL A 28 -20.20 -2.31 -1.07
N PRO A 29 -19.85 -3.39 -0.34
CA PRO A 29 -18.67 -3.38 0.54
C PRO A 29 -17.38 -3.05 -0.20
N LEU A 30 -16.50 -2.28 0.44
CA LEU A 30 -15.19 -1.94 -0.09
C LEU A 30 -14.10 -2.44 0.86
N PHE A 31 -13.14 -3.16 0.29
CA PHE A 31 -11.99 -3.66 1.04
C PHE A 31 -10.75 -2.86 0.66
N PRO A 32 -10.00 -2.33 1.64
CA PRO A 32 -8.79 -1.57 1.35
C PRO A 32 -7.72 -2.48 0.73
N CYS A 33 -7.07 -1.98 -0.31
CA CYS A 33 -5.89 -2.57 -0.93
C CYS A 33 -4.70 -1.63 -0.73
N VAL A 34 -3.60 -2.16 -0.21
CA VAL A 34 -2.36 -1.42 0.09
C VAL A 34 -1.26 -1.92 -0.84
N SER A 35 -0.63 -1.03 -1.61
CA SER A 35 0.49 -1.39 -2.48
C SER A 35 1.81 -1.20 -1.74
N VAL A 36 2.78 -2.11 -1.91
CA VAL A 36 4.13 -1.94 -1.35
C VAL A 36 4.91 -0.85 -2.06
N GLY A 37 4.76 -0.75 -3.38
CA GLY A 37 5.43 0.26 -4.22
C GLY A 37 4.86 0.26 -5.63
N TRP A 38 5.57 0.91 -6.56
CA TRP A 38 5.30 0.80 -8.00
C TRP A 38 6.53 1.23 -8.83
N ASP A 39 7.06 0.30 -9.62
CA ASP A 39 8.11 0.49 -10.64
C ASP A 39 7.96 -0.57 -11.74
N ASP A 40 7.32 -0.23 -12.86
CA ASP A 40 7.23 -1.09 -14.03
C ASP A 40 8.20 -0.69 -15.16
N THR A 41 9.18 0.18 -14.88
CA THR A 41 10.22 0.58 -15.85
C THR A 41 11.02 -0.59 -16.42
N PRO A 42 11.26 -1.72 -15.71
CA PRO A 42 11.93 -2.87 -16.31
C PRO A 42 11.18 -3.48 -17.49
N ARG A 43 9.84 -3.32 -17.57
CA ARG A 43 9.02 -3.80 -18.70
C ARG A 43 8.85 -2.77 -19.79
N PHE A 44 8.97 -1.48 -19.44
CA PHE A 44 8.62 -0.38 -20.32
C PHE A 44 9.79 0.59 -20.43
N PRO A 45 10.74 0.36 -21.37
CA PRO A 45 11.94 1.18 -21.52
C PRO A 45 11.71 2.66 -21.83
N ALA A 46 10.49 3.03 -22.25
CA ALA A 46 10.11 4.42 -22.48
C ALA A 46 9.74 5.17 -21.18
N LYS A 47 9.50 4.45 -20.08
CA LYS A 47 9.26 5.03 -18.75
C LYS A 47 10.58 5.41 -18.11
N GLY A 48 10.54 6.43 -17.25
CA GLY A 48 11.69 6.88 -16.48
C GLY A 48 11.35 7.09 -15.02
N MET A 49 12.28 7.72 -14.29
CA MET A 49 12.17 7.96 -12.84
C MET A 49 10.84 8.62 -12.43
N LYS A 50 10.31 9.53 -13.26
CA LYS A 50 9.04 10.23 -13.04
C LYS A 50 7.81 9.31 -13.03
N ASP A 51 7.95 8.07 -13.52
CA ASP A 51 6.90 7.07 -13.63
C ASP A 51 7.02 5.99 -12.53
N VAL A 52 7.86 6.23 -11.51
CA VAL A 52 8.18 5.30 -10.42
C VAL A 52 7.85 5.92 -9.08
N VAL A 53 7.24 5.16 -8.17
CA VAL A 53 7.09 5.55 -6.76
C VAL A 53 8.42 5.27 -6.04
N HIS A 54 9.23 6.29 -5.84
CA HIS A 54 10.60 6.15 -5.31
C HIS A 54 10.92 7.08 -4.13
N TYR A 55 10.19 8.18 -3.94
CA TYR A 55 10.31 8.98 -2.72
C TYR A 55 9.50 8.34 -1.59
N HIS A 56 10.10 8.26 -0.41
CA HIS A 56 9.50 7.69 0.81
C HIS A 56 8.95 6.27 0.66
N ASN A 57 9.39 5.50 -0.35
CA ASN A 57 8.99 4.12 -0.54
C ASN A 57 9.79 3.20 0.40
N THR A 58 9.36 3.12 1.66
CA THR A 58 10.03 2.40 2.74
C THR A 58 9.05 1.53 3.55
N PRO A 59 9.54 0.53 4.31
CA PRO A 59 8.70 -0.25 5.22
C PRO A 59 7.88 0.58 6.20
N GLU A 60 8.42 1.70 6.69
CA GLU A 60 7.76 2.60 7.64
C GLU A 60 6.57 3.33 6.99
N SER A 61 6.75 3.87 5.79
CA SER A 61 5.67 4.52 5.04
C SER A 61 4.58 3.51 4.65
N PHE A 62 4.98 2.29 4.29
CA PHE A 62 4.05 1.19 4.04
C PHE A 62 3.26 0.82 5.31
N ALA A 63 3.93 0.70 6.46
CA ALA A 63 3.28 0.42 7.75
C ALA A 63 2.23 1.50 8.08
N ALA A 64 2.56 2.77 7.87
CA ALA A 64 1.63 3.88 8.07
C ALA A 64 0.39 3.74 7.18
N LEU A 65 0.55 3.43 5.89
CA LEU A 65 -0.57 3.23 4.97
C LEU A 65 -1.41 1.98 5.34
N LEU A 66 -0.74 0.88 5.73
CA LEU A 66 -1.39 -0.34 6.18
C LEU A 66 -2.19 -0.13 7.46
N TYR A 67 -1.67 0.66 8.40
CA TYR A 67 -2.38 1.07 9.60
C TYR A 67 -3.65 1.85 9.28
N GLN A 68 -3.59 2.78 8.30
CA GLN A 68 -4.79 3.49 7.84
C GLN A 68 -5.82 2.57 7.16
N ALA A 69 -5.35 1.54 6.43
CA ALA A 69 -6.23 0.51 5.88
C ALA A 69 -6.91 -0.32 6.98
N LYS A 70 -6.15 -0.72 8.02
CA LYS A 70 -6.68 -1.40 9.19
C LYS A 70 -7.72 -0.56 9.92
N LYS A 71 -7.43 0.72 10.17
CA LYS A 71 -8.38 1.65 10.78
C LYS A 71 -9.68 1.77 9.98
N TYR A 72 -9.59 1.81 8.65
CA TYR A 72 -10.78 1.80 7.79
C TYR A 72 -11.56 0.48 7.93
N ALA A 73 -10.91 -0.68 7.85
CA ALA A 73 -11.60 -1.97 8.01
C ALA A 73 -12.28 -2.10 9.39
N ASP A 74 -11.62 -1.63 10.45
CA ASP A 74 -12.16 -1.65 11.81
C ASP A 74 -13.33 -0.66 11.99
N SER A 75 -13.42 0.42 11.20
CA SER A 75 -14.55 1.36 11.25
C SER A 75 -15.79 0.90 10.48
N HIS A 76 -15.75 -0.28 9.86
CA HIS A 76 -16.86 -0.87 9.11
C HIS A 76 -17.28 -2.21 9.75
N PRO A 77 -17.90 -2.20 10.95
CA PRO A 77 -18.17 -3.42 11.72
C PRO A 77 -19.13 -4.40 11.03
N GLU A 78 -19.97 -3.91 10.12
CA GLU A 78 -20.90 -4.73 9.32
C GLU A 78 -20.24 -5.39 8.10
N GLN A 79 -18.95 -5.13 7.85
CA GLN A 79 -18.18 -5.72 6.74
C GLN A 79 -17.15 -6.73 7.27
N THR A 80 -16.86 -7.75 6.47
CA THR A 80 -15.75 -8.67 6.76
C THR A 80 -14.45 -7.88 6.90
N LYS A 81 -13.70 -8.14 7.97
CA LYS A 81 -12.38 -7.54 8.18
C LYS A 81 -11.37 -8.13 7.20
N LEU A 82 -11.29 -7.53 6.01
CA LEU A 82 -10.42 -7.96 4.94
C LEU A 82 -9.62 -6.78 4.40
N ILE A 83 -8.31 -6.97 4.27
CA ILE A 83 -7.36 -6.03 3.68
C ILE A 83 -6.54 -6.84 2.68
N THR A 84 -6.35 -6.30 1.49
CA THR A 84 -5.46 -6.91 0.49
C THR A 84 -4.15 -6.13 0.40
N ILE A 85 -3.06 -6.84 0.12
CA ILE A 85 -1.74 -6.24 -0.10
C ILE A 85 -1.31 -6.58 -1.51
N ASN A 86 -0.98 -5.55 -2.29
CA ASN A 86 -0.34 -5.66 -3.59
C ASN A 86 1.18 -5.49 -3.43
N ALA A 87 2.00 -6.50 -3.61
CA ALA A 87 1.67 -7.91 -3.77
C ALA A 87 2.66 -8.75 -2.95
N TRP A 88 2.44 -10.06 -2.89
CA TRP A 88 3.44 -10.95 -2.30
C TRP A 88 4.77 -10.89 -3.08
N ASN A 89 4.73 -10.98 -4.41
CA ASN A 89 5.91 -11.26 -5.24
C ASN A 89 5.95 -10.53 -6.59
N GLU A 90 5.34 -9.35 -6.72
CA GLU A 90 5.36 -8.60 -7.98
C GLU A 90 6.67 -7.80 -8.14
N TRP A 91 7.76 -8.54 -8.33
CA TRP A 91 9.11 -7.98 -8.48
C TRP A 91 9.24 -7.04 -9.66
N VAL A 92 8.53 -7.31 -10.77
CA VAL A 92 8.65 -6.53 -12.00
C VAL A 92 7.81 -5.25 -11.98
N GLU A 93 6.98 -5.05 -10.95
CA GLU A 93 6.35 -3.75 -10.62
C GLU A 93 6.94 -3.11 -9.37
N GLY A 94 8.07 -3.60 -8.83
CA GLY A 94 8.64 -3.06 -7.60
C GLY A 94 7.67 -3.08 -6.40
N SER A 95 6.61 -3.90 -6.46
CA SER A 95 5.53 -3.95 -5.47
C SER A 95 5.48 -5.32 -4.81
N TYR A 96 6.58 -5.71 -4.17
CA TYR A 96 6.77 -7.02 -3.57
C TYR A 96 6.91 -6.93 -2.05
N LEU A 97 6.20 -7.80 -1.33
CA LEU A 97 6.30 -7.95 0.12
C LEU A 97 7.42 -8.91 0.53
N LEU A 98 7.87 -9.76 -0.40
CA LEU A 98 8.95 -10.71 -0.19
C LEU A 98 10.22 -10.03 0.35
N PRO A 99 10.98 -10.72 1.22
CA PRO A 99 12.27 -10.22 1.65
C PRO A 99 13.24 -10.02 0.49
N ASP A 100 14.02 -8.95 0.57
CA ASP A 100 15.05 -8.58 -0.41
C ASP A 100 16.39 -8.29 0.30
N MET A 101 17.38 -7.85 -0.46
CA MET A 101 18.67 -7.44 0.08
C MET A 101 18.69 -6.01 0.65
N GLN A 102 17.69 -5.17 0.33
CA GLN A 102 17.66 -3.76 0.69
C GLN A 102 16.97 -3.53 2.04
N ASN A 103 15.79 -4.10 2.20
CA ASN A 103 14.87 -3.98 3.32
C ASN A 103 14.87 -5.25 4.20
N GLY A 104 15.41 -6.38 3.71
CA GLY A 104 15.39 -7.64 4.44
C GLY A 104 13.95 -8.05 4.75
N PHE A 105 13.63 -8.26 6.03
CA PHE A 105 12.27 -8.56 6.48
C PHE A 105 11.42 -7.31 6.78
N GLY A 106 11.86 -6.11 6.42
CA GLY A 106 11.25 -4.84 6.82
C GLY A 106 9.74 -4.78 6.56
N TYR A 107 9.29 -5.08 5.34
CA TYR A 107 7.87 -5.07 5.01
C TYR A 107 7.05 -6.14 5.75
N LEU A 108 7.60 -7.33 5.99
CA LEU A 108 6.92 -8.37 6.77
C LEU A 108 6.82 -8.01 8.26
N LYS A 109 7.83 -7.34 8.81
CA LYS A 109 7.79 -6.79 10.17
C LYS A 109 6.73 -5.70 10.28
N ALA A 110 6.66 -4.79 9.31
CA ALA A 110 5.60 -3.79 9.22
C ALA A 110 4.20 -4.42 9.22
N VAL A 111 3.97 -5.48 8.43
CA VAL A 111 2.69 -6.23 8.49
C VAL A 111 2.44 -6.79 9.88
N LYS A 112 3.43 -7.45 10.48
CA LYS A 112 3.29 -8.04 11.82
C LYS A 112 2.90 -6.97 12.84
N GLU A 113 3.65 -5.88 12.93
CA GLU A 113 3.45 -4.80 13.91
C GLU A 113 2.06 -4.15 13.78
N VAL A 114 1.62 -3.87 12.55
CA VAL A 114 0.29 -3.27 12.33
C VAL A 114 -0.84 -4.25 12.70
N MET A 115 -0.68 -5.53 12.40
CA MET A 115 -1.73 -6.53 12.66
C MET A 115 -1.75 -7.02 14.11
N SER A 116 -0.60 -7.02 14.81
CA SER A 116 -0.50 -7.32 16.25
C SER A 116 -0.93 -6.17 17.14
N GLY A 117 -1.02 -4.94 16.60
CA GLY A 117 -1.30 -3.73 17.37
C GLY A 117 -0.07 -3.15 18.10
N GLU A 118 1.13 -3.61 17.73
CA GLU A 118 2.41 -3.12 18.24
C GLU A 118 2.91 -1.87 17.50
N TYR A 119 2.31 -1.53 16.36
CA TYR A 119 2.65 -0.34 15.58
C TYR A 119 2.16 0.95 16.26
N GLU A 120 3.10 1.85 16.59
CA GLU A 120 2.83 3.20 17.07
C GLU A 120 2.91 4.21 15.91
N PRO A 121 1.78 4.80 15.48
CA PRO A 121 1.69 5.67 14.30
C PRO A 121 2.20 7.10 14.51
#